data_AF-A0A0W1L4C9-F1
#
_entry.id   AF-A0A0W1L4C9-F1
#
_cell.length_a   1.000
_cell.length_b   1.000
_cell.length_c   1.000
_cell.angle_alpha   90.00
_cell.angle_beta   90.00
_cell.angle_gamma   90.00
#
_symmetry.space_group_name_H-M   'P 1'
#
loop_
_entity.id
_entity.type
_entity.pdbx_description
1 polymer ?
#
loop_
_entity_poly.entity_id
_entity_poly.type
_entity_poly.pdbx_seq_one_letter_code
_entity_poly.pdbx_strand_id
1 'polypeptide(L)'
;MLSFTFDLFEREEEFFSLFLNYCTELYKNTVNDELLTIYCWLDELAGQIRLSAVSQSHEKLPFRVDLNNLPLEQFCESLVIGCSGIYSKPGNLNVWQTYL
;
A
#
# COMPACT_ATOMS: atom_id res chain seq x y z
N MET A 1 -5.03 11.00 -2.38
CA MET A 1 -5.10 9.53 -2.43
C MET A 1 -5.11 9.13 -3.89
N LEU A 2 -4.18 8.30 -4.32
CA LEU A 2 -4.19 7.68 -5.65
C LEU A 2 -4.87 6.30 -5.53
N SER A 3 -5.67 5.94 -6.53
CA SER A 3 -6.35 4.64 -6.56
C SER A 3 -6.22 4.08 -7.96
N PHE A 4 -5.82 2.82 -8.04
CA PHE A 4 -5.52 2.15 -9.29
C PHE A 4 -6.34 0.88 -9.36
N THR A 5 -7.13 0.77 -10.42
CA THR A 5 -7.89 -0.44 -10.74
C THR A 5 -7.03 -1.29 -11.64
N PHE A 6 -6.75 -2.51 -11.20
CA PHE A 6 -6.04 -3.51 -11.97
C PHE A 6 -6.90 -4.76 -12.10
N ASP A 7 -6.77 -5.49 -13.20
CA ASP A 7 -6.93 -6.94 -13.12
C ASP A 7 -5.73 -7.44 -12.30
N LEU A 8 -5.98 -7.65 -11.01
CA LEU A 8 -4.98 -8.10 -10.04
C LEU A 8 -4.51 -9.52 -10.31
N PHE A 9 -5.36 -10.30 -10.97
CA PHE A 9 -5.07 -11.65 -11.40
C PHE A 9 -4.12 -11.58 -12.61
N GLU A 10 -3.04 -12.36 -12.59
CA GLU A 10 -2.02 -12.51 -13.66
C GLU A 10 -0.80 -11.57 -13.61
N ARG A 11 -0.58 -10.80 -12.52
CA ARG A 11 0.65 -10.00 -12.36
C ARG A 11 1.66 -10.67 -11.44
N GLU A 12 2.94 -10.52 -11.79
CA GLU A 12 4.07 -10.98 -10.99
C GLU A 12 4.46 -9.96 -9.92
N GLU A 13 5.14 -10.42 -8.87
CA GLU A 13 5.57 -9.60 -7.75
C GLU A 13 6.46 -8.41 -8.19
N GLU A 14 7.36 -8.65 -9.15
CA GLU A 14 8.27 -7.64 -9.69
C GLU A 14 7.53 -6.45 -10.30
N PHE A 15 6.39 -6.71 -10.96
CA PHE A 15 5.55 -5.66 -11.52
C PHE A 15 5.02 -4.73 -10.41
N PHE A 16 4.49 -5.30 -9.32
CA PHE A 16 3.97 -4.50 -8.21
C PHE A 16 5.08 -3.73 -7.50
N SER A 17 6.26 -4.35 -7.30
CA SER A 17 7.42 -3.69 -6.71
C SER A 17 7.85 -2.46 -7.54
N LEU A 18 8.02 -2.63 -8.86
CA LEU A 18 8.36 -1.53 -9.77
C LEU A 18 7.28 -0.44 -9.77
N PHE A 19 6.01 -0.83 -9.81
CA PHE A 19 4.87 0.10 -9.81
C PHE A 19 4.81 0.94 -8.52
N LEU A 20 4.95 0.32 -7.36
CA LEU A 20 4.91 1.01 -6.06
C LEU A 20 6.12 1.92 -5.86
N ASN A 21 7.31 1.51 -6.33
CA ASN A 21 8.49 2.36 -6.36
C ASN A 21 8.27 3.59 -7.26
N TYR A 22 7.71 3.42 -8.45
CA TYR A 22 7.40 4.54 -9.35
C TYR A 22 6.38 5.52 -8.72
N CYS A 23 5.34 5.00 -8.08
CA CYS A 23 4.36 5.83 -7.35
C CYS A 23 5.02 6.61 -6.20
N THR A 24 5.95 6.00 -5.49
CA THR A 24 6.70 6.64 -4.39
C THR A 24 7.56 7.78 -4.90
N GLU A 25 8.25 7.60 -6.04
CA GLU A 25 9.03 8.66 -6.69
C GLU A 25 8.14 9.83 -7.16
N LEU A 26 6.93 9.56 -7.66
CA LEU A 26 5.97 10.62 -8.00
C LEU A 26 5.58 11.46 -6.78
N TYR A 27 5.38 10.83 -5.63
CA TYR A 27 5.14 11.54 -4.38
C TYR A 27 6.35 12.36 -3.93
N LYS A 28 7.57 11.81 -3.97
CA LYS A 28 8.79 12.58 -3.65
C LYS A 28 8.90 13.88 -4.45
N ASN A 29 8.58 13.82 -5.73
CA ASN A 29 8.69 14.97 -6.63
C ASN A 29 7.58 16.02 -6.48
N THR A 30 6.51 15.72 -5.73
CA THR A 30 5.32 16.60 -5.61
C THR A 30 5.20 17.28 -4.26
N VAL A 31 6.07 16.95 -3.30
CA VAL A 31 5.95 17.40 -1.90
C VAL A 31 7.08 18.38 -1.57
N ASN A 32 6.74 19.53 -1.00
CA ASN A 32 7.69 20.55 -0.56
C ASN A 32 8.09 20.29 0.91
N ASP A 33 9.37 20.03 1.19
CA ASP A 33 10.06 19.96 2.50
C ASP A 33 9.37 19.22 3.68
N GLU A 34 8.19 18.63 3.49
CA GLU A 34 7.43 17.93 4.50
C GLU A 34 7.73 16.44 4.46
N LEU A 35 8.12 15.90 5.62
CA LEU A 35 8.36 14.47 5.79
C LEU A 35 7.03 13.71 5.77
N LEU A 36 6.92 12.72 4.87
CA LEU A 36 5.68 11.97 4.66
C LEU A 36 5.88 10.48 4.93
N THR A 37 4.83 9.84 5.40
CA THR A 37 4.68 8.38 5.36
C THR A 37 3.76 8.05 4.20
N ILE A 38 4.29 7.37 3.19
CA ILE A 38 3.50 6.74 2.14
C ILE A 38 3.06 5.38 2.63
N TYR A 39 1.82 5.03 2.34
CA TYR A 39 1.26 3.73 2.66
C TYR A 39 0.34 3.22 1.55
N CYS A 40 0.27 1.90 1.45
CA CYS A 40 -0.46 1.18 0.41
C CYS A 40 -1.21 -0.01 1.00
N TRP A 41 -2.41 -0.28 0.48
CA TRP A 41 -3.20 -1.45 0.84
C TRP A 41 -4.05 -1.94 -0.33
N LEU A 42 -4.46 -3.20 -0.27
CA LEU A 42 -5.44 -3.77 -1.20
C LEU A 42 -6.85 -3.56 -0.65
N ASP A 43 -7.66 -2.81 -1.38
CA ASP A 43 -9.11 -2.82 -1.21
C ASP A 43 -9.69 -3.98 -2.01
N GLU A 44 -9.75 -5.14 -1.36
CA GLU A 44 -10.13 -6.42 -1.98
C GLU A 44 -11.56 -6.39 -2.53
N LEU A 45 -12.50 -5.70 -1.86
CA LEU A 45 -13.88 -5.58 -2.33
C LEU A 45 -14.00 -4.69 -3.57
N ALA A 46 -13.13 -3.68 -3.69
CA ALA A 46 -13.09 -2.82 -4.86
C ALA A 46 -12.18 -3.38 -5.97
N GLY A 47 -11.38 -4.41 -5.70
CA GLY A 47 -10.34 -4.91 -6.59
C GLY A 47 -9.29 -3.84 -6.91
N GLN A 48 -8.96 -2.98 -5.94
CA GLN A 48 -8.11 -1.81 -6.16
C GLN A 48 -6.93 -1.76 -5.22
N ILE A 49 -5.77 -1.38 -5.76
CA ILE A 49 -4.63 -0.98 -4.94
C ILE A 49 -4.78 0.51 -4.63
N ARG A 50 -4.80 0.84 -3.35
CA ARG A 50 -4.91 2.21 -2.87
C ARG A 50 -3.58 2.64 -2.28
N LEU A 51 -3.12 3.81 -2.71
CA LEU A 51 -1.88 4.41 -2.24
C LEU A 51 -2.16 5.84 -1.77
N SER A 52 -1.63 6.18 -0.61
CA SER A 52 -1.85 7.48 -0.01
C SER A 52 -0.63 7.88 0.80
N ALA A 53 -0.63 9.14 1.24
CA ALA A 53 0.41 9.69 2.09
C ALA A 53 -0.20 10.45 3.26
N VAL A 54 0.52 10.49 4.37
CA VAL A 54 0.19 11.30 5.54
C VAL A 54 1.45 11.97 6.05
N SER A 55 1.31 13.16 6.63
CA SER A 55 2.42 13.83 7.34
C SER A 55 2.95 12.92 8.44
N GLN A 56 4.28 12.82 8.58
CA GLN A 56 4.88 12.08 9.69
C GLN A 56 4.49 12.67 11.06
N SER A 57 4.07 13.94 11.11
CA SER A 57 3.56 14.60 12.32
C SER A 57 2.23 14.03 12.84
N HIS A 58 1.45 13.34 12.00
CA HIS A 58 0.17 12.75 12.39
C HIS A 58 0.29 11.42 13.14
N GLU A 59 1.47 10.78 13.13
CA GLU A 59 1.88 9.53 13.82
C GLU A 59 1.02 8.27 13.61
N LYS A 60 -0.18 8.36 13.01
CA LYS A 60 -1.12 7.24 12.84
C LYS A 60 -1.74 7.23 11.44
N LEU A 61 -1.81 6.02 10.87
CA LEU A 61 -2.55 5.76 9.63
C LEU A 61 -4.07 5.80 9.88
N PRO A 62 -4.89 6.18 8.88
CA PRO A 62 -6.33 6.40 9.05
C PRO A 62 -7.16 5.11 9.13
N PHE A 63 -6.56 4.00 9.54
CA PHE A 63 -7.23 2.71 9.63
C PHE A 63 -7.77 2.50 11.05
N ARG A 64 -9.01 2.00 11.14
CA ARG A 64 -9.67 1.65 12.40
C ARG A 64 -9.65 0.14 12.68
N VAL A 65 -8.67 -0.54 12.10
CA VAL A 65 -8.47 -1.99 12.16
C VAL A 65 -7.03 -2.26 12.53
N ASP A 66 -6.76 -3.46 13.04
CA ASP A 66 -5.40 -3.89 13.30
C ASP A 66 -4.63 -4.00 11.99
N LEU A 67 -3.38 -3.54 12.02
CA LEU A 67 -2.52 -3.49 10.86
C LEU A 67 -1.48 -4.59 10.92
N ASN A 68 -1.28 -5.23 9.79
CA ASN A 68 -0.15 -6.08 9.51
C ASN A 68 0.81 -5.33 8.59
N ASN A 69 1.80 -4.66 9.17
CA ASN A 69 2.80 -3.91 8.40
C ASN A 69 3.76 -4.89 7.74
N LEU A 70 3.72 -4.97 6.41
CA LEU A 70 4.52 -5.89 5.61
C LEU A 70 5.72 -5.17 4.97
N PRO A 71 6.88 -5.85 4.86
CA PRO A 71 7.92 -5.48 3.90
C PRO A 71 7.35 -5.45 2.47
N LEU A 72 8.00 -4.70 1.56
CA LEU A 72 7.55 -4.53 0.18
C LEU A 72 7.35 -5.88 -0.53
N GLU A 73 8.31 -6.80 -0.41
CA GLU A 73 8.28 -8.16 -0.98
C GLU A 73 7.01 -8.92 -0.56
N GLN A 74 6.80 -9.09 0.76
CA GLN A 74 5.63 -9.78 1.32
C GLN A 74 4.30 -9.07 0.98
N PHE A 75 4.31 -7.74 0.88
CA PHE A 75 3.13 -7.02 0.45
C PHE A 75 2.81 -7.30 -1.02
N CYS A 76 3.81 -7.27 -1.91
CA CYS A 76 3.63 -7.63 -3.32
C CYS A 76 3.16 -9.08 -3.48
N GLU A 77 3.70 -10.03 -2.73
CA GLU A 77 3.19 -11.41 -2.69
C GLU A 77 1.69 -11.44 -2.31
N SER A 78 1.29 -10.65 -1.31
CA SER A 78 -0.12 -10.55 -0.90
C SER A 78 -1.02 -9.99 -2.02
N LEU A 79 -0.50 -9.09 -2.86
CA LEU A 79 -1.21 -8.56 -4.02
C LEU A 79 -1.39 -9.61 -5.12
N VAL A 80 -0.36 -10.41 -5.39
CA VAL A 80 -0.38 -11.49 -6.40
C VAL A 80 -1.49 -12.51 -6.10
N ILE A 81 -1.67 -12.85 -4.81
CA ILE A 81 -2.71 -13.79 -4.38
C ILE A 81 -4.06 -13.11 -4.06
N GLY A 82 -4.17 -11.78 -4.23
CA GLY A 82 -5.39 -11.02 -3.97
C GLY A 82 -5.82 -10.99 -2.50
N CYS A 83 -4.87 -11.00 -1.56
CA CYS A 83 -5.14 -11.08 -0.12
C CYS A 83 -4.89 -9.75 0.59
N SER A 84 -5.97 -9.07 1.00
CA SER A 84 -5.88 -7.85 1.82
C SER A 84 -5.56 -8.12 3.29
N GLY A 85 -5.63 -9.39 3.73
CA GLY A 85 -5.47 -9.80 5.13
C GLY A 85 -6.73 -9.63 5.99
N ILE A 86 -7.64 -8.71 5.64
CA ILE A 86 -8.90 -8.43 6.38
C ILE A 86 -9.80 -9.65 6.49
N TYR A 87 -9.92 -10.44 5.43
CA TYR A 87 -10.78 -11.62 5.37
C TYR A 87 -10.06 -12.93 5.75
N SER A 88 -8.77 -12.85 6.06
CA SER A 88 -7.94 -13.97 6.52
C SER A 88 -7.94 -14.02 8.06
N LYS A 89 -7.54 -15.13 8.68
CA LYS A 89 -7.27 -15.15 10.13
C LYS A 89 -5.83 -14.67 10.36
N PRO A 90 -5.56 -13.65 11.20
CA PRO A 90 -6.42 -13.09 12.26
C PRO A 90 -7.35 -11.93 11.85
N GLY A 91 -7.25 -11.38 10.64
CA GLY A 91 -8.13 -10.32 10.12
C GLY A 91 -7.48 -8.94 10.09
N ASN A 92 -6.14 -8.90 10.09
CA ASN A 92 -5.36 -7.66 10.09
C ASN A 92 -5.15 -7.17 8.66
N LEU A 93 -5.28 -5.87 8.43
CA LEU A 93 -5.06 -5.28 7.11
C LEU A 93 -3.57 -5.33 6.76
N ASN A 94 -3.24 -5.99 5.65
CA ASN A 94 -1.91 -5.93 5.07
C ASN A 94 -1.65 -4.52 4.54
N VAL A 95 -0.62 -3.88 5.08
CA VAL A 95 -0.20 -2.53 4.69
C VAL A 95 1.29 -2.53 4.41
N TRP A 96 1.68 -1.96 3.28
CA TRP A 96 3.06 -1.54 3.05
C TRP A 96 3.18 -0.05 3.33
N GLN A 97 4.30 0.37 3.94
CA GLN A 97 4.60 1.77 4.18
C GLN A 97 6.08 2.08 3.97
N THR A 98 6.37 3.31 3.54
CA THR A 98 7.73 3.83 3.37
C THR A 98 7.79 5.30 3.78
N TYR A 99 8.97 5.74 4.19
CA TYR A 99 9.22 7.10 4.68
C TYR A 99 9.91 7.92 3.59
N LEU A 100 9.36 9.11 3.35
CA LEU A 100 9.93 10.15 2.49
C LEU A 100 10.37 11.35 3.31
#